data_AF-A0A3M1AL34-F1
#
_entry.id   AF-A0A3M1AL34-F1
#
_cell.length_a   1.000
_cell.length_b   1.000
_cell.length_c   1.000
_cell.angle_alpha   90.00
_cell.angle_beta   90.00
_cell.angle_gamma   90.00
#
_symmetry.space_group_name_H-M   'P 1'
#
loop_
_entity.id
_entity.type
_entity.pdbx_description
1 polymer ?
#
loop_
_entity_poly.entity_id
_entity_poly.type
_entity_poly.pdbx_seq_one_letter_code
_entity_poly.pdbx_strand_id
1 'polypeptide(L)'
;RSTDVPRAGQYDRLLAQACKGLPHVSEVVYRHEITPEDHFQMHPGFKNFQKIRKNQRLAIDRNGQIKAPANARILMPLYQGLGNDGFFLVRDVHPLWLKFSSLLRRLRIDKLIPYLPGIRRHPKDANTFIVNTVVARLFTIEVFHLLGYRRKLRVGKLLYVSKRSYDMVSPLEEA
;
A
#
# COMPACT_ATOMS: atom_id res chain seq x y z
N ARG A 1 -11.26 15.94 18.17
CA ARG A 1 -11.35 14.49 18.46
C ARG A 1 -10.39 14.02 19.59
N SER A 2 -9.84 14.91 20.43
CA SER A 2 -8.98 14.54 21.57
C SER A 2 -9.75 14.48 22.91
N THR A 3 -10.98 15.00 22.96
CA THR A 3 -11.79 15.14 24.18
C THR A 3 -12.54 13.88 24.59
N ASP A 4 -12.72 12.92 23.68
CA ASP A 4 -13.66 11.80 23.88
C ASP A 4 -12.98 10.51 24.37
N VAL A 5 -11.64 10.49 24.45
CA VAL A 5 -10.86 9.33 24.89
C VAL A 5 -9.98 9.73 26.09
N PRO A 6 -10.34 9.29 27.31
CA PRO A 6 -9.51 9.53 28.49
C PRO A 6 -8.08 9.02 28.26
N ARG A 7 -7.09 9.85 28.62
CA ARG A 7 -5.65 9.54 28.48
C ARG A 7 -5.13 9.37 27.03
N ALA A 8 -5.83 9.89 26.01
CA ALA A 8 -5.38 9.86 24.62
C ALA A 8 -3.89 10.24 24.46
N GLY A 9 -3.45 11.35 25.08
CA GLY A 9 -2.04 11.78 25.00
C GLY A 9 -1.02 10.83 25.63
N GLN A 10 -1.42 9.95 26.55
CA GLN A 10 -0.55 8.88 27.06
C GLN A 10 -0.39 7.77 26.02
N TYR A 11 -1.49 7.36 25.37
CA TYR A 11 -1.47 6.36 24.30
C TYR A 11 -0.67 6.86 23.09
N ASP A 12 -0.76 8.14 22.74
CA ASP A 12 0.02 8.75 21.66
C ASP A 12 1.53 8.65 21.92
N ARG A 13 1.98 8.92 23.16
CA ARG A 13 3.39 8.78 23.54
C ARG A 13 3.86 7.34 23.49
N LEU A 14 3.04 6.40 23.99
CA LEU A 14 3.35 4.98 23.95
C LEU A 14 3.48 4.49 22.50
N LEU A 15 2.57 4.91 21.62
CA LEU A 15 2.62 4.59 20.20
C LEU A 15 3.84 5.19 19.52
N ALA A 16 4.13 6.48 19.77
CA ALA A 16 5.31 7.15 19.23
C ALA A 16 6.62 6.45 19.67
N GLN A 17 6.68 6.01 20.93
CA GLN A 17 7.84 5.28 21.44
C GLN A 17 7.96 3.87 20.82
N ALA A 18 6.85 3.15 20.68
CA ALA A 18 6.81 1.83 20.04
C ALA A 18 7.19 1.89 18.54
N CYS A 19 6.83 2.98 17.86
CA CYS A 19 7.13 3.20 16.45
C CYS A 19 8.53 3.80 16.19
N LYS A 20 9.33 4.06 17.24
CA LYS A 20 10.64 4.67 17.09
C LYS A 20 11.55 3.81 16.19
N GLY A 21 12.04 4.40 15.10
CA GLY A 21 12.89 3.71 14.12
C GLY A 21 12.14 2.92 13.03
N LEU A 22 10.79 2.95 13.06
CA LEU A 22 9.95 2.45 11.98
C LEU A 22 9.68 3.55 10.94
N PRO A 23 9.45 3.17 9.67
CA PRO A 23 9.00 4.12 8.66
C PRO A 23 7.63 4.70 9.01
N HIS A 24 7.46 6.00 8.77
CA HIS A 24 6.17 6.68 8.97
C HIS A 24 5.08 6.15 8.03
N VAL A 25 5.44 5.87 6.77
CA VAL A 25 4.57 5.23 5.79
C VAL A 25 5.34 4.13 5.08
N SER A 26 4.72 2.96 4.96
CA SER A 26 5.26 1.83 4.20
C SER A 26 4.32 1.42 3.08
N GLU A 27 4.88 1.07 1.94
CA GLU A 27 4.17 0.50 0.80
C GLU A 27 4.38 -1.02 0.77
N VAL A 28 3.29 -1.79 0.64
CA VAL A 28 3.38 -3.23 0.38
C VAL A 28 3.76 -3.44 -1.09
N VAL A 29 4.94 -4.04 -1.31
CA VAL A 29 5.47 -4.30 -2.65
C VAL A 29 5.43 -5.76 -3.06
N TYR A 30 5.18 -6.66 -2.10
CA TYR A 30 5.01 -8.09 -2.35
C TYR A 30 4.12 -8.71 -1.28
N ARG A 31 3.28 -9.65 -1.71
CA ARG A 31 2.45 -10.49 -0.85
C ARG A 31 2.77 -11.94 -1.16
N HIS A 32 3.15 -12.70 -0.14
CA HIS A 32 3.29 -14.14 -0.26
C HIS A 32 1.95 -14.78 0.10
N GLU A 33 1.22 -15.19 -0.92
CA GLU A 33 -0.03 -15.92 -0.75
C GLU A 33 0.27 -17.37 -0.40
N ILE A 34 -0.54 -17.94 0.50
CA ILE A 34 -0.43 -19.32 0.95
C ILE A 34 -1.81 -19.96 0.91
N THR A 35 -1.82 -21.29 0.80
CA THR A 35 -2.99 -22.14 0.93
C THR A 35 -2.81 -23.10 2.11
N PRO A 36 -3.89 -23.64 2.70
CA PRO A 36 -3.78 -24.63 3.76
C PRO A 36 -2.90 -25.85 3.39
N GLU A 37 -2.85 -26.20 2.11
CA GLU A 37 -2.12 -27.36 1.58
C GLU A 37 -0.61 -27.11 1.40
N ASP A 38 -0.13 -25.88 1.57
CA ASP A 38 1.28 -25.55 1.39
C ASP A 38 2.15 -25.98 2.57
N HIS A 39 1.54 -26.27 3.73
CA HIS A 39 2.23 -26.51 5.00
C HIS A 39 3.25 -25.40 5.32
N PHE A 40 2.86 -24.15 5.03
CA PHE A 40 3.70 -22.99 5.18
C PHE A 40 4.11 -22.77 6.64
N GLN A 41 5.41 -22.57 6.86
CA GLN A 41 5.97 -22.22 8.16
C GLN A 41 7.06 -21.15 8.01
N MET A 42 6.89 -20.02 8.69
CA MET A 42 7.94 -19.02 8.81
C MET A 42 9.12 -19.57 9.63
N HIS A 43 10.35 -19.21 9.23
CA HIS A 43 11.50 -19.42 10.10
C HIS A 43 11.36 -18.56 11.37
N PRO A 44 11.76 -19.08 12.54
CA PRO A 44 11.62 -18.33 13.79
C PRO A 44 12.55 -17.12 13.84
N GLY A 45 12.23 -16.15 14.69
CA GLY A 45 13.10 -15.01 15.01
C GLY A 45 12.91 -13.76 14.14
N PHE A 46 12.01 -13.77 13.16
CA PHE A 46 11.63 -12.54 12.46
C PHE A 46 10.74 -11.64 13.31
N LYS A 47 10.97 -10.33 13.21
CA LYS A 47 10.13 -9.28 13.81
C LYS A 47 9.45 -8.45 12.71
N ASN A 48 8.26 -7.92 12.99
CA ASN A 48 7.59 -7.00 12.09
C ASN A 48 8.48 -5.78 11.77
N PHE A 49 8.48 -5.37 10.51
CA PHE A 49 9.30 -4.31 9.92
C PHE A 49 10.82 -4.53 9.98
N GLN A 50 11.27 -5.75 10.24
CA GLN A 50 12.69 -6.10 10.18
C GLN A 50 13.20 -6.03 8.74
N LYS A 51 14.37 -5.40 8.55
CA LYS A 51 15.05 -5.38 7.24
C LYS A 51 15.50 -6.78 6.86
N ILE A 52 15.20 -7.16 5.62
CA ILE A 52 15.62 -8.42 5.01
C ILE A 52 16.38 -8.15 3.71
N ARG A 53 17.21 -9.12 3.32
CA ARG A 53 17.98 -9.05 2.07
C ARG A 53 17.39 -9.97 1.02
N LYS A 54 17.54 -9.61 -0.26
CA LYS A 54 17.23 -10.50 -1.39
C LYS A 54 17.90 -11.86 -1.16
N ASN A 55 17.18 -12.93 -1.48
CA ASN A 55 17.57 -14.33 -1.31
C ASN A 55 17.70 -14.82 0.16
N GLN A 56 17.40 -13.99 1.16
CA GLN A 56 17.33 -14.44 2.56
C GLN A 56 16.20 -15.46 2.71
N ARG A 57 16.48 -16.58 3.40
CA ARG A 57 15.47 -17.61 3.72
C ARG A 57 14.50 -17.05 4.75
N LEU A 58 13.22 -17.00 4.41
CA LEU A 58 12.17 -16.43 5.24
C LEU A 58 11.26 -17.50 5.83
N ALA A 59 10.92 -18.50 5.02
CA ALA A 59 9.99 -19.57 5.36
C ALA A 59 10.37 -20.86 4.64
N ILE A 60 9.63 -21.91 4.97
CA ILE A 60 9.60 -23.18 4.25
C ILE A 60 8.16 -23.56 3.96
N ASP A 61 7.93 -24.18 2.81
CA ASP A 61 6.67 -24.83 2.45
C ASP A 61 6.98 -26.25 1.92
N ARG A 62 5.96 -26.95 1.45
CA ARG A 62 6.12 -28.28 0.82
C ARG A 62 7.04 -28.30 -0.41
N ASN A 63 7.23 -27.16 -1.08
CA ASN A 63 8.09 -27.01 -2.25
C ASN A 63 9.54 -26.63 -1.87
N GLY A 64 9.78 -26.37 -0.58
CA GLY A 64 11.10 -26.12 -0.01
C GLY A 64 11.26 -24.69 0.50
N GLN A 65 12.46 -24.13 0.33
CA GLN A 65 12.85 -22.87 0.96
C GLN A 65 12.28 -21.65 0.23
N ILE A 66 11.48 -20.85 0.94
CA ILE A 66 10.98 -19.58 0.44
C ILE A 66 11.98 -18.47 0.77
N LYS A 67 12.46 -17.80 -0.27
CA LYS A 67 13.46 -16.74 -0.18
C LYS A 67 12.86 -15.37 -0.51
N ALA A 68 13.41 -14.33 0.09
CA ALA A 68 13.03 -12.95 -0.19
C ALA A 68 13.31 -12.57 -1.66
N PRO A 69 12.31 -12.15 -2.45
CA PRO A 69 12.52 -11.75 -3.85
C PRO A 69 13.33 -10.43 -3.99
N ALA A 70 13.37 -9.60 -2.95
CA ALA A 70 14.07 -8.31 -2.96
C ALA A 70 14.51 -7.88 -1.56
N ASN A 71 15.37 -6.86 -1.50
CA ASN A 71 15.63 -6.12 -0.26
C ASN A 71 14.37 -5.35 0.12
N ALA A 72 13.93 -5.50 1.37
CA ALA A 72 12.71 -4.89 1.89
C ALA A 72 12.68 -4.99 3.42
N ARG A 73 11.55 -4.63 4.03
CA ARG A 73 11.19 -5.04 5.39
C ARG A 73 10.12 -6.12 5.33
N ILE A 74 10.17 -7.08 6.24
CA ILE A 74 9.13 -8.11 6.35
C ILE A 74 8.02 -7.63 7.28
N LEU A 75 6.77 -7.84 6.88
CA LEU A 75 5.58 -7.63 7.70
C LEU A 75 4.79 -8.94 7.72
N MET A 76 4.39 -9.37 8.91
CA MET A 76 3.83 -10.68 9.16
C MET A 76 2.43 -10.53 9.78
N PRO A 77 1.41 -11.21 9.24
CA PRO A 77 0.11 -11.35 9.92
C PRO A 77 0.27 -12.00 11.29
N LEU A 78 -0.64 -11.69 12.21
CA LEU A 78 -0.66 -12.32 13.54
C LEU A 78 -0.99 -13.82 13.47
N TYR A 79 -1.78 -14.23 12.47
CA TYR A 79 -2.30 -15.58 12.27
C TYR A 79 -1.72 -16.21 11.00
N GLN A 80 -0.42 -16.49 11.01
CA GLN A 80 0.24 -17.21 9.92
C GLN A 80 -0.35 -18.62 9.80
N GLY A 81 -0.77 -19.02 8.60
CA GLY A 81 -1.32 -20.35 8.33
C GLY A 81 -2.83 -20.55 8.60
N LEU A 82 -3.53 -19.57 9.20
CA LEU A 82 -5.00 -19.60 9.33
C LEU A 82 -5.72 -18.80 8.24
N GLY A 83 -4.97 -18.02 7.45
CA GLY A 83 -5.47 -17.25 6.32
C GLY A 83 -4.65 -17.51 5.07
N ASN A 84 -4.91 -16.71 4.04
CA ASN A 84 -4.29 -16.87 2.72
C ASN A 84 -2.99 -16.06 2.57
N ASP A 85 -2.49 -15.46 3.64
CA ASP A 85 -1.33 -14.57 3.62
C ASP A 85 -0.23 -15.14 4.55
N GLY A 86 0.94 -15.43 4.00
CA GLY A 86 2.10 -15.88 4.77
C GLY A 86 2.90 -14.71 5.33
N PHE A 87 3.38 -13.83 4.44
CA PHE A 87 4.07 -12.60 4.80
C PHE A 87 3.95 -11.55 3.69
N PHE A 88 4.27 -10.31 4.03
CA PHE A 88 4.37 -9.18 3.12
C PHE A 88 5.79 -8.63 3.12
N LEU A 89 6.23 -8.12 1.97
CA LEU A 89 7.38 -7.23 1.93
C LEU A 89 6.92 -5.80 1.74
N VAL A 90 7.48 -4.93 2.58
CA VAL A 90 7.17 -3.51 2.57
C VAL A 90 8.42 -2.67 2.35
N ARG A 91 8.24 -1.51 1.72
CA ARG A 91 9.29 -0.50 1.52
C ARG A 91 8.89 0.81 2.15
N ASP A 92 9.88 1.51 2.68
CA ASP A 92 9.72 2.83 3.27
C ASP A 92 9.35 3.83 2.16
N VAL A 93 8.24 4.57 2.31
CA VAL A 93 7.85 5.61 1.35
C VAL A 93 8.59 6.90 1.70
N HIS A 94 9.37 7.43 0.75
CA HIS A 94 10.15 8.63 1.01
C HIS A 94 9.25 9.85 1.28
N PRO A 95 9.51 10.66 2.33
CA PRO A 95 8.66 11.81 2.68
C PRO A 95 8.48 12.83 1.56
N LEU A 96 9.46 12.97 0.66
CA LEU A 96 9.34 13.87 -0.51
C LEU A 96 8.19 13.47 -1.44
N TRP A 97 7.99 12.16 -1.67
CA TRP A 97 6.87 11.68 -2.50
C TRP A 97 5.53 11.94 -1.84
N LEU A 98 5.45 11.82 -0.51
CA LEU A 98 4.24 12.15 0.25
C LEU A 98 3.93 13.66 0.18
N LYS A 99 4.94 14.52 0.32
CA LYS A 99 4.78 15.98 0.18
C LYS A 99 4.34 16.36 -1.24
N PHE A 100 4.96 15.77 -2.26
CA PHE A 100 4.59 16.00 -3.65
C PHE A 100 3.16 15.54 -3.92
N SER A 101 2.80 14.33 -3.50
CA SER A 101 1.45 13.80 -3.56
C SER A 101 0.43 14.72 -2.86
N SER A 102 0.78 15.25 -1.69
CA SER A 102 -0.03 16.24 -0.95
C SER A 102 -0.24 17.51 -1.76
N LEU A 103 0.83 18.06 -2.34
CA LEU A 103 0.76 19.26 -3.18
C LEU A 103 -0.13 19.04 -4.41
N LEU A 104 0.04 17.92 -5.13
CA LEU A 104 -0.78 17.62 -6.31
C LEU A 104 -2.26 17.52 -5.96
N ARG A 105 -2.60 16.88 -4.83
CA ARG A 105 -3.98 16.79 -4.32
C ARG A 105 -4.53 18.16 -3.94
N ARG A 106 -3.72 19.00 -3.27
CA ARG A 106 -4.10 20.36 -2.86
C ARG A 106 -4.37 21.26 -4.07
N LEU A 107 -3.56 21.15 -5.12
CA LEU A 107 -3.73 21.90 -6.37
C LEU A 107 -4.87 21.36 -7.25
N ARG A 108 -5.57 20.30 -6.82
CA ARG A 108 -6.70 19.69 -7.54
C ARG A 108 -6.35 19.24 -8.96
N ILE A 109 -5.15 18.69 -9.14
CA ILE A 109 -4.67 18.17 -10.43
C ILE A 109 -5.50 16.96 -10.90
N ASP A 110 -6.30 16.35 -10.02
CA ASP A 110 -7.35 15.38 -10.38
C ASP A 110 -8.34 15.92 -11.43
N LYS A 111 -8.54 17.24 -11.48
CA LYS A 111 -9.37 17.88 -12.52
C LYS A 111 -8.76 17.80 -13.91
N LEU A 112 -7.44 17.66 -14.02
CA LEU A 112 -6.70 17.60 -15.30
C LEU A 112 -6.55 16.17 -15.83
N ILE A 113 -6.78 15.15 -14.99
CA ILE A 113 -6.71 13.74 -15.40
C ILE A 113 -7.50 13.40 -16.68
N PRO A 114 -8.74 13.90 -16.91
CA PRO A 114 -9.49 13.59 -18.13
C PRO A 114 -8.77 13.97 -19.44
N TYR A 115 -7.79 14.87 -19.39
CA TYR A 115 -7.05 15.30 -20.59
C TYR A 115 -5.91 14.35 -20.96
N LEU A 116 -5.55 13.43 -20.08
CA LEU A 116 -4.53 12.42 -20.37
C LEU A 116 -5.07 11.39 -21.37
N PRO A 117 -4.21 10.85 -22.25
CA PRO A 117 -4.63 9.95 -23.31
C PRO A 117 -5.22 8.65 -22.75
N GLY A 118 -6.37 8.25 -23.31
CA GLY A 118 -7.04 7.00 -22.93
C GLY A 118 -7.82 7.07 -21.61
N ILE A 119 -8.04 8.25 -21.02
CA ILE A 119 -8.79 8.41 -19.76
C ILE A 119 -10.15 9.06 -20.00
N ARG A 120 -11.19 8.55 -19.33
CA ARG A 120 -12.53 9.15 -19.31
C ARG A 120 -13.12 9.09 -17.90
N ARG A 121 -13.99 10.04 -17.56
CA ARG A 121 -14.78 9.97 -16.31
C ARG A 121 -15.83 8.87 -16.42
N HIS A 122 -16.09 8.18 -15.31
CA HIS A 122 -17.20 7.23 -15.26
C HIS A 122 -18.54 8.00 -15.26
N PRO A 123 -19.52 7.61 -16.10
CA PRO A 123 -20.73 8.40 -16.30
C PRO A 123 -21.64 8.48 -15.07
N LYS A 124 -21.60 7.46 -14.20
CA LYS A 124 -22.46 7.36 -13.00
C LYS A 124 -21.71 7.52 -11.67
N ASP A 125 -20.39 7.67 -11.71
CA ASP A 125 -19.55 7.70 -10.50
C ASP A 125 -18.45 8.75 -10.66
N ALA A 126 -18.65 9.92 -10.05
CA ALA A 126 -17.76 11.06 -10.18
C ALA A 126 -16.34 10.80 -9.63
N ASN A 127 -16.18 9.81 -8.75
CA ASN A 127 -14.90 9.45 -8.15
C ASN A 127 -14.15 8.37 -8.92
N THR A 128 -14.74 7.86 -10.02
CA THR A 128 -14.15 6.79 -10.83
C THR A 128 -13.76 7.30 -12.21
N PHE A 129 -12.57 6.91 -12.65
CA PHE A 129 -12.07 7.07 -14.01
C PHE A 129 -11.95 5.70 -14.70
N ILE A 130 -12.16 5.71 -16.01
CA ILE A 130 -11.97 4.58 -16.90
C ILE A 130 -10.70 4.85 -17.70
N VAL A 131 -9.75 3.93 -17.64
CA VAL A 131 -8.43 4.02 -18.27
C VAL A 131 -8.34 2.92 -19.33
N ASN A 132 -8.17 3.28 -20.59
CA ASN A 132 -7.84 2.35 -21.65
C ASN A 132 -6.34 2.02 -21.58
N THR A 133 -6.02 0.81 -21.14
CA THR A 133 -4.64 0.37 -20.89
C THR A 133 -3.80 0.17 -22.16
N VAL A 134 -4.40 0.23 -23.35
CA VAL A 134 -3.67 0.17 -24.63
C VAL A 134 -3.08 1.53 -24.97
N VAL A 135 -3.82 2.60 -24.66
CA VAL A 135 -3.46 3.99 -25.04
C VAL A 135 -2.81 4.73 -23.88
N ALA A 136 -3.25 4.47 -22.65
CA ALA A 136 -2.72 5.11 -21.47
C ALA A 136 -1.25 4.72 -21.26
N ARG A 137 -0.39 5.73 -21.06
CA ARG A 137 1.03 5.52 -20.81
C ARG A 137 1.23 4.97 -19.40
N LEU A 138 2.36 4.28 -19.16
CA LEU A 138 2.66 3.70 -17.84
C LEU A 138 2.60 4.75 -16.72
N PHE A 139 3.12 5.96 -16.97
CA PHE A 139 3.10 7.07 -16.01
C PHE A 139 1.67 7.49 -15.62
N THR A 140 0.66 7.27 -16.47
CA THR A 140 -0.72 7.61 -16.17
C THR A 140 -1.22 6.86 -14.93
N ILE A 141 -0.85 5.58 -14.81
CA ILE A 141 -1.22 4.75 -13.66
C ILE A 141 -0.51 5.24 -12.39
N GLU A 142 0.76 5.65 -12.50
CA GLU A 142 1.53 6.21 -11.38
C GLU A 142 0.93 7.54 -10.90
N VAL A 143 0.52 8.42 -11.83
CA VAL A 143 -0.17 9.69 -11.51
C VAL A 143 -1.45 9.45 -10.73
N PHE A 144 -2.24 8.44 -11.12
CA PHE A 144 -3.43 8.05 -10.37
C PHE A 144 -3.09 7.66 -8.92
N HIS A 145 -2.05 6.85 -8.70
CA HIS A 145 -1.63 6.47 -7.36
C HIS A 145 -1.20 7.68 -6.52
N LEU A 146 -0.44 8.63 -7.11
CA LEU A 146 -0.03 9.86 -6.43
C LEU A 146 -1.22 10.74 -6.02
N LEU A 147 -2.30 10.73 -6.80
CA LEU A 147 -3.53 11.47 -6.50
C LEU A 147 -4.50 10.73 -5.57
N GLY A 148 -4.14 9.51 -5.15
CA GLY A 148 -4.92 8.68 -4.24
C GLY A 148 -5.99 7.82 -4.91
N TYR A 149 -5.95 7.67 -6.23
CA TYR A 149 -6.82 6.74 -6.95
C TYR A 149 -6.27 5.32 -6.83
N ARG A 150 -7.16 4.37 -6.57
CA ARG A 150 -6.84 2.94 -6.44
C ARG A 150 -7.51 2.16 -7.56
N ARG A 151 -6.93 1.03 -7.94
CA ARG A 151 -7.54 0.12 -8.91
C ARG A 151 -8.79 -0.53 -8.31
N LYS A 152 -9.91 -0.48 -9.03
CA LYS A 152 -11.20 -1.05 -8.62
C LYS A 152 -11.51 -2.34 -9.37
N LEU A 153 -11.41 -2.30 -10.70
CA LEU A 153 -11.75 -3.43 -11.55
C LEU A 153 -10.99 -3.33 -12.88
N ARG A 154 -10.66 -4.47 -13.48
CA ARG A 154 -10.18 -4.54 -14.87
C ARG A 154 -11.16 -5.39 -15.68
N VAL A 155 -11.65 -4.83 -16.79
CA VAL A 155 -12.52 -5.52 -17.75
C VAL A 155 -11.85 -5.44 -19.12
N GLY A 156 -11.21 -6.53 -19.54
CA GLY A 156 -10.38 -6.55 -20.74
C GLY A 156 -9.30 -5.48 -20.74
N LYS A 157 -9.41 -4.53 -21.67
CA LYS A 157 -8.48 -3.40 -21.88
C LYS A 157 -8.84 -2.15 -21.07
N LEU A 158 -9.93 -2.19 -20.30
CA LEU A 158 -10.37 -1.07 -19.48
C LEU A 158 -10.03 -1.32 -18.02
N LEU A 159 -9.36 -0.36 -17.40
CA LEU A 159 -9.04 -0.32 -15.99
C LEU A 159 -9.86 0.79 -15.32
N TYR A 160 -10.64 0.42 -14.32
CA TYR A 160 -11.41 1.34 -13.50
C TYR A 160 -10.59 1.70 -12.28
N VAL A 161 -10.33 2.99 -12.11
CA VAL A 161 -9.62 3.53 -10.95
C VAL A 161 -10.52 4.50 -10.20
N SER A 162 -10.59 4.37 -8.88
CA SER A 162 -11.51 5.12 -8.05
C SER A 162 -10.84 5.68 -6.82
N LYS A 163 -11.30 6.84 -6.36
CA LYS A 163 -10.90 7.43 -5.08
C LYS A 163 -12.04 7.29 -4.07
N ARG A 164 -11.75 6.97 -2.81
CA ARG A 164 -12.77 6.95 -1.75
C ARG A 164 -13.03 8.38 -1.26
N SER A 165 -14.26 8.67 -0.84
CA SER A 165 -14.67 9.98 -0.33
C SER A 165 -13.83 10.46 0.87
N TYR A 166 -13.27 9.54 1.66
CA TYR A 166 -12.40 9.84 2.81
C TYR A 166 -10.90 9.98 2.47
N ASP A 167 -10.45 9.59 1.26
CA ASP A 167 -9.04 9.68 0.84
C ASP A 167 -8.67 11.10 0.32
N MET A 168 -9.46 12.11 0.66
CA MET A 168 -9.26 13.51 0.22
C MET A 168 -8.18 14.23 1.02
N VAL A 169 -7.94 13.80 2.26
CA VAL A 169 -6.95 14.37 3.18
C VAL A 169 -5.64 13.61 3.07
N SER A 170 -4.52 14.33 3.12
CA SER A 170 -3.19 13.73 3.03
C SER A 170 -2.84 12.96 4.31
N PRO A 171 -2.16 11.80 4.26
CA PRO A 171 -1.67 11.12 5.47
C PRO A 171 -0.71 11.99 6.32
N LEU A 172 -0.14 13.04 5.72
CA LEU A 172 0.72 14.01 6.40
C LEU A 172 -0.03 15.19 7.05
N GLU A 173 -1.32 15.38 6.75
CA GLU A 173 -2.14 16.45 7.35
C GLU A 173 -2.79 15.99 8.66
N GLU A 174 -2.70 14.70 9.00
CA GLU A 174 -3.16 14.10 10.26
C GLU A 174 -2.03 13.89 11.29
N ALA A 175 -0.79 14.27 10.97
CA ALA A 175 0.39 14.17 11.83
C ALA A 175 0.77 15.55 12.39
#